data_AF-A0A6J5CMU8-F1
#
_entry.id   AF-A0A6J5CMU8-F1
#
_cell.length_a   1.000
_cell.length_b   1.000
_cell.length_c   1.000
_cell.angle_alpha   90.00
_cell.angle_beta   90.00
_cell.angle_gamma   90.00
#
_symmetry.space_group_name_H-M   'P 1'
#
loop_
_entity.id
_entity.type
_entity.pdbx_description
1 polymer ?
#
loop_
_entity_poly.entity_id
_entity_poly.type
_entity_poly.pdbx_seq_one_letter_code
_entity_poly.pdbx_strand_id
1 'polypeptide(L)' 'MDILKIAQESGMQVMLNARIGREEYSSVTGSLQALERFAAALFSLLPNGTQTAGAQTEQEQR' A
#
# COMPACT_ATOMS: atom_id res chain seq x y z
N MET A 1 7.36 -5.26 9.24
CA MET A 1 6.94 -4.68 7.96
C MET A 1 7.55 -3.29 7.87
N ASP A 2 8.61 -3.12 7.07
CA ASP A 2 9.22 -1.81 6.87
C ASP A 2 8.57 -1.14 5.65
N ILE A 3 7.63 -0.24 5.91
CA ILE A 3 6.86 0.45 4.87
C ILE A 3 7.74 1.34 3.99
N LEU A 4 8.83 1.90 4.54
CA LEU A 4 9.74 2.76 3.79
C LEU A 4 10.59 1.94 2.84
N LYS A 5 10.98 0.72 3.24
CA LYS A 5 11.66 -0.22 2.34
C LYS A 5 10.78 -0.63 1.16
N ILE A 6 9.49 -0.92 1.41
CA ILE A 6 8.54 -1.26 0.35
C ILE A 6 8.34 -0.08 -0.61
N ALA A 7 8.27 1.14 -0.08
CA ALA A 7 8.19 2.35 -0.90
C ALA A 7 9.42 2.49 -1.82
N GLN A 8 10.63 2.30 -1.28
CA GLN A 8 11.88 2.35 -2.06
C GLN A 8 11.92 1.28 -3.15
N GLU A 9 11.57 0.02 -2.82
CA GLU A 9 11.53 -1.09 -3.77
C GLU A 9 10.47 -0.89 -4.86
N SER A 10 9.40 -0.14 -4.57
CA SER A 10 8.35 0.20 -5.53
C SER A 10 8.72 1.37 -6.47
N GLY A 11 9.89 1.97 -6.27
CA GLY A 11 10.37 3.11 -7.06
C GLY A 11 9.94 4.47 -6.51
N MET A 12 9.49 4.53 -5.25
CA MET A 12 9.20 5.79 -4.58
C MET A 12 10.47 6.35 -3.93
N GLN A 13 10.62 7.68 -3.96
CA GLN A 13 11.66 8.40 -3.25
C GLN A 13 11.19 8.74 -1.84
N VAL A 14 11.89 8.25 -0.83
CA VAL A 14 11.65 8.62 0.57
C VAL A 14 12.46 9.88 0.87
N MET A 15 11.77 10.99 1.10
CA MET A 15 12.36 12.29 1.41
C MET A 15 12.10 12.61 2.89
N LEU A 16 13.17 12.99 3.59
CA LEU A 16 13.17 13.46 4.97
C LEU A 16 12.94 12.36 6.02
N ASN A 17 13.77 12.39 7.06
CA ASN A 17 13.47 11.86 8.39
C ASN A 17 13.45 13.06 9.33
N ALA A 18 12.37 13.84 9.31
CA ALA A 18 12.23 14.93 10.25
C ALA A 18 11.73 14.38 11.58
N ARG A 19 12.30 14.86 12.68
CA ARG A 19 11.80 14.54 14.01
C ARG A 19 11.28 15.80 14.66
N ILE A 20 9.98 15.85 14.91
CA ILE A 20 9.34 16.95 15.66
C ILE A 20 8.93 16.37 17.02
N GLY A 21 9.63 16.79 18.07
CA GLY A 21 9.47 16.23 19.41
C GLY A 21 9.89 14.76 19.49
N ARG A 22 8.91 13.86 19.64
CA ARG A 22 9.08 12.40 19.69
C ARG A 22 8.60 11.68 18.42
N GLU A 23 7.99 12.41 17.50
CA GLU A 23 7.44 11.84 16.28
C GLU A 23 8.45 11.97 15.14
N GLU A 24 8.60 10.89 14.38
CA GLU A 24 9.38 10.83 13.16
C GLU A 24 8.43 10.95 11.96
N TYR A 25 8.79 11.83 11.04
CA TYR A 25 8.04 12.15 9.84
C TYR A 25 8.91 11.82 8.64
N SER A 26 8.34 11.02 7.74
CA SER A 26 8.90 10.76 6.43
C SER A 26 7.91 11.15 5.36
N SER A 27 8.38 11.84 4.32
CA SER A 27 7.61 12.10 3.11
C SER A 27 8.04 11.12 2.03
N VAL A 28 7.11 10.73 1.17
CA VAL A 28 7.38 9.78 0.08
C VAL A 28 6.77 10.34 -1.19
N THR A 29 7.57 10.43 -2.24
CA THR A 29 7.18 11.03 -3.52
C THR A 29 7.56 10.10 -4.68
N GLY A 30 6.74 10.02 -5.71
CA GLY A 30 7.01 9.18 -6.88
C GLY A 30 5.96 9.38 -7.96
N SER A 31 6.11 8.67 -9.07
CA SER A 31 5.08 8.64 -10.11
C SER A 31 3.85 7.87 -9.64
N LEU A 32 2.71 8.08 -10.30
CA LEU A 32 1.50 7.29 -10.04
C LEU A 32 1.76 5.78 -10.20
N GLN A 33 2.54 5.40 -11.21
CA GLN A 33 2.91 4.00 -11.44
C GLN A 33 3.73 3.41 -10.28
N ALA A 34 4.60 4.20 -9.64
CA ALA A 34 5.33 3.74 -8.45
C ALA A 34 4.38 3.57 -7.24
N LEU A 35 3.38 4.44 -7.10
CA LEU A 35 2.34 4.31 -6.07
C LEU A 35 1.47 3.06 -6.27
N GLU A 36 1.12 2.73 -7.52
CA GLU A 36 0.39 1.50 -7.85
C GLU A 36 1.19 0.24 -7.47
N ARG A 37 2.49 0.21 -7.80
CA ARG A 37 3.39 -0.90 -7.40
C ARG A 37 3.49 -1.04 -5.89
N PHE A 38 3.57 0.08 -5.17
CA PHE A 38 3.58 0.11 -3.72
C PHE A 38 2.32 -0.48 -3.11
N ALA A 39 1.14 -0.10 -3.61
CA ALA A 39 -0.12 -0.68 -3.15
C ALA A 39 -0.19 -2.20 -3.41
N ALA A 40 0.22 -2.65 -4.60
CA ALA A 40 0.27 -4.07 -4.93
C ALA A 40 1.21 -4.87 -4.00
N ALA A 41 2.39 -4.32 -3.71
CA ALA A 41 3.34 -4.92 -2.77
C ALA A 41 2.74 -5.04 -1.36
N LEU A 42 2.05 -4.00 -0.87
CA LEU A 42 1.36 -4.05 0.42
C LEU A 42 0.29 -5.16 0.46
N PHE A 43 -0.56 -5.25 -0.57
CA PHE A 43 -1.60 -6.28 -0.62
C PHE A 43 -1.03 -7.70 -0.70
N SER A 44 0.12 -7.90 -1.36
CA SER A 44 0.78 -9.22 -1.43
C SER A 44 1.33 -9.71 -0.09
N LEU A 45 1.66 -8.77 0.81
CA LEU A 45 2.27 -9.03 2.12
C LEU A 45 1.22 -9.18 3.23
N LEU A 46 -0.01 -8.75 2.97
CA LEU A 46 -1.12 -8.99 3.87
C LEU A 46 -1.69 -10.38 3.58
N PRO A 47 -1.75 -11.29 4.57
CA PRO A 47 -2.45 -12.56 4.38
C PRO A 47 -3.89 -12.24 3.99
N ASN A 48 -4.39 -12.88 2.92
CA ASN A 48 -5.72 -12.68 2.34
C ASN A 48 -6.81 -12.63 3.41
N GLY A 49 -7.08 -11.42 3.92
CA GLY A 49 -7.89 -11.18 5.10
C GLY A 49 -9.00 -10.19 4.83
N THR A 50 -9.51 -10.15 3.60
CA THR A 50 -10.90 -9.76 3.24
C THR A 50 -11.06 -9.91 1.73
N GLN A 51 -11.35 -11.14 1.30
CA GLN A 51 -12.37 -11.29 0.27
C GLN A 51 -13.63 -10.65 0.86
N THR A 52 -13.97 -9.43 0.44
CA THR A 52 -15.32 -8.92 0.62
C THR A 52 -16.22 -9.80 -0.23
N ALA A 53 -16.66 -10.91 0.36
CA ALA A 53 -17.75 -11.73 -0.16
C ALA A 53 -18.99 -10.84 -0.16
N GLY A 54 -19.32 -10.27 -1.32
CA GLY A 54 -20.41 -9.32 -1.45
C GLY A 54 -20.60 -8.79 -2.86
N ALA A 55 -20.87 -9.69 -3.81
CA ALA A 55 -21.80 -9.50 -4.94
C ALA A 55 -21.69 -10.70 -5.91
N GLN A 56 -22.04 -11.90 -5.42
CA GLN A 56 -22.46 -13.03 -6.27
C GLN A 56 -23.85 -13.46 -5.82
N THR A 57 -24.83 -12.61 -6.14
CA THR A 57 -26.27 -12.87 -6.16
C THR A 57 -26.75 -11.78 -7.11
N GLU A 58 -27.14 -12.02 -8.36
CA GLU A 58 -28.24 -12.87 -8.80
C GLU A 58 -27.89 -13.58 -10.12
N GLN A 59 -27.67 -14.89 -10.06
CA GLN A 59 -27.72 -15.76 -11.23
C GLN A 59 -28.55 -17.00 -10.87
N GLU A 60 -29.83 -16.77 -10.58
CA GLU A 60 -30.84 -17.76 -10.24
C GLU A 60 -32.19 -17.01 -10.38
N GLN A 61 -33.22 -17.33 -11.18
CA GLN A 61 -33.74 -18.45 -11.96
C GLN A 61 -34.56 -17.84 -13.11
N ARG A 62 -34.43 -18.29 -14.36
CA ARG A 62 -35.47 -19.05 -15.08
C ARG A 62 -36.91 -18.97 -14.58
#